data_AF-A0A6A2Z9N7-F1
#
_entry.id   AF-A0A6A2Z9N7-F1
#
_cell.length_a   1.000
_cell.length_b   1.000
_cell.length_c   1.000
_cell.angle_alpha   90.00
_cell.angle_beta   90.00
_cell.angle_gamma   90.00
#
_symmetry.space_group_name_H-M   'P 1'
#
loop_
_entity.id
_entity.type
_entity.pdbx_description
1 polymer ?
#
loop_
_entity_poly.entity_id
_entity_poly.type
_entity_poly.pdbx_seq_one_letter_code
_entity_poly.pdbx_strand_id
1 'polypeptide(L)'
;MKAASNGETLVSAGNRFELGFFSPSSISNVKRYVRIWYISNPKILVWVANGKNPVPDRTGVLSVADGTLKLSDDKGNLYWSAQPGVKRSTPMVKLSDTGNLILLDRSKLYLWQSFEHPTDTFLYGMKMNADILLTSWHSEDDPSPGNFTFGLDSQSRPVVMEAHLLEIK
;
A
#
# COMPACT_ATOMS: atom_id res chain seq x y z
N MET A 1 -9.51 11.52 -10.83
CA MET A 1 -9.57 10.18 -11.47
C MET A 1 -9.84 9.15 -10.39
N LYS A 2 -10.68 8.16 -10.63
CA LYS A 2 -10.94 7.06 -9.68
C LYS A 2 -10.04 5.87 -10.04
N ALA A 3 -9.33 5.31 -9.07
CA ALA A 3 -8.44 4.17 -9.28
C ALA A 3 -9.09 2.84 -8.87
N ALA A 4 -9.90 2.83 -7.81
CA ALA A 4 -10.70 1.68 -7.37
C ALA A 4 -11.86 2.11 -6.46
N SER A 5 -12.90 1.28 -6.34
CA SER A 5 -13.97 1.35 -5.34
C SER A 5 -14.61 -0.03 -5.14
N ASN A 6 -15.80 -0.08 -4.54
CA ASN A 6 -16.61 -1.29 -4.44
C ASN A 6 -16.74 -2.00 -5.79
N GLY A 7 -16.16 -3.20 -5.89
CA GLY A 7 -16.21 -4.04 -7.09
C GLY A 7 -15.29 -3.61 -8.24
N GLU A 8 -14.61 -2.48 -8.13
CA GLU A 8 -13.65 -2.01 -9.14
C GLU A 8 -12.21 -2.27 -8.67
N THR A 9 -11.39 -2.81 -9.58
CA THR A 9 -9.99 -3.11 -9.32
C THR A 9 -9.09 -2.54 -10.40
N LEU A 10 -7.81 -2.39 -10.07
CA LEU A 10 -6.76 -2.01 -11.01
C LEU A 10 -5.86 -3.22 -11.25
N VAL A 11 -5.79 -3.67 -12.51
CA VAL A 11 -5.04 -4.87 -12.90
C VAL A 11 -3.77 -4.47 -13.65
N SER A 12 -2.66 -5.13 -13.31
CA SER A 12 -1.40 -5.01 -14.05
C SER A 12 -1.54 -5.53 -15.49
N ALA A 13 -0.82 -4.95 -16.44
CA ALA A 13 -1.00 -5.22 -17.87
C ALA A 13 -0.83 -6.71 -18.27
N GLY A 14 0.07 -7.42 -17.58
CA GLY A 14 0.32 -8.84 -17.75
C GLY A 14 -0.55 -9.75 -16.89
N ASN A 15 -1.59 -9.23 -16.22
CA ASN A 15 -2.49 -9.99 -15.34
C ASN A 15 -1.77 -10.75 -14.21
N ARG A 16 -0.74 -10.15 -13.62
CA ARG A 16 0.04 -10.77 -12.52
C ARG A 16 -0.43 -10.30 -11.15
N PHE A 17 -0.65 -9.01 -11.03
CA PHE A 17 -1.07 -8.32 -9.83
C PHE A 17 -2.39 -7.58 -10.04
N GLU A 18 -3.15 -7.49 -8.96
CA GLU A 18 -4.41 -6.76 -8.88
C GLU A 18 -4.43 -5.92 -7.61
N LEU A 19 -4.94 -4.71 -7.71
CA LEU A 19 -5.20 -3.80 -6.61
C LEU A 19 -6.70 -3.63 -6.42
N GLY A 20 -7.15 -3.66 -5.18
CA GLY A 20 -8.55 -3.39 -4.85
C GLY A 20 -8.83 -3.44 -3.36
N PHE A 21 -10.11 -3.41 -3.02
CA PHE A 21 -10.60 -3.40 -1.65
C PHE A 21 -10.76 -4.80 -1.07
N PHE A 22 -10.50 -4.95 0.22
CA PHE A 22 -10.64 -6.20 0.96
C PHE A 22 -11.07 -5.99 2.41
N SER A 23 -11.76 -6.98 2.96
CA SER A 23 -12.07 -7.08 4.38
C SER A 23 -11.67 -8.48 4.89
N PRO A 24 -10.72 -8.58 5.83
CA PRO A 24 -10.43 -9.83 6.53
C PRO A 24 -11.61 -10.13 7.46
N SER A 25 -12.31 -11.24 7.20
CA SER A 25 -13.47 -11.76 7.94
C SER A 25 -14.81 -11.01 7.82
N SER A 26 -15.90 -11.75 8.06
CA SER A 26 -17.30 -11.28 8.11
C SER A 26 -17.72 -10.84 9.52
N ILE A 27 -16.81 -10.27 10.31
CA ILE A 27 -17.10 -9.83 11.68
C ILE A 27 -17.96 -8.55 11.63
N SER A 28 -18.80 -8.37 12.66
CA SER A 28 -19.78 -7.27 12.82
C SER A 28 -19.20 -5.86 12.68
N ASN A 29 -17.88 -5.69 12.82
CA ASN A 29 -17.16 -4.43 12.66
C ASN A 29 -16.35 -4.46 11.36
N VAL A 30 -16.96 -4.03 10.25
CA VAL A 30 -16.32 -4.04 8.94
C VAL A 30 -15.08 -3.15 8.96
N LYS A 31 -13.90 -3.76 8.89
CA LYS A 31 -12.64 -3.08 8.58
C LYS A 31 -12.31 -3.31 7.11
N ARG A 32 -11.95 -2.25 6.39
CA ARG A 32 -11.66 -2.35 4.97
C ARG A 32 -10.33 -1.73 4.60
N TYR A 33 -9.62 -2.44 3.73
CA TYR A 33 -8.26 -2.16 3.32
C TYR A 33 -8.15 -2.11 1.81
N VAL A 34 -7.24 -1.29 1.30
CA VAL A 34 -6.76 -1.33 -0.09
C VAL A 34 -5.48 -2.14 -0.10
N ARG A 35 -5.41 -3.15 -0.98
CA ARG A 35 -4.29 -4.08 -1.04
C ARG A 35 -3.92 -4.43 -2.47
N ILE A 36 -2.71 -4.95 -2.66
CA ILE A 36 -2.22 -5.57 -3.89
C ILE A 36 -2.02 -7.06 -3.62
N TRP A 37 -2.47 -7.93 -4.53
CA TRP A 37 -2.30 -9.38 -4.44
C TRP A 37 -1.86 -9.99 -5.76
N TYR A 38 -1.34 -11.21 -5.71
CA TYR A 38 -1.15 -12.04 -6.90
C TYR A 38 -2.49 -12.54 -7.42
N ILE A 39 -2.78 -12.33 -8.71
CA ILE A 39 -4.01 -12.83 -9.32
C ILE A 39 -4.08 -14.37 -9.26
N SER A 40 -2.94 -15.05 -9.44
CA SER A 40 -2.86 -16.51 -9.37
C SER A 40 -3.15 -17.08 -7.97
N ASN A 41 -2.99 -16.28 -6.92
CA ASN A 41 -3.35 -16.65 -5.55
C ASN A 41 -3.73 -15.40 -4.73
N PRO A 42 -5.02 -15.02 -4.69
CA PRO A 42 -5.49 -13.82 -4.01
C PRO A 42 -5.30 -13.81 -2.48
N LYS A 43 -4.84 -14.93 -1.89
CA LYS A 43 -4.46 -15.00 -0.48
C LYS A 43 -3.05 -14.45 -0.22
N ILE A 44 -2.20 -14.35 -1.27
CA ILE A 44 -0.85 -13.80 -1.14
C ILE A 44 -0.93 -12.29 -1.36
N LEU A 45 -0.89 -11.57 -0.24
CA LEU A 45 -0.99 -10.12 -0.17
C LEU A 45 0.41 -9.55 -0.12
N VAL A 46 0.70 -8.57 -0.97
CA VAL A 46 2.07 -8.08 -1.15
C VAL A 46 2.24 -6.62 -0.77
N TRP A 47 1.13 -5.90 -0.60
CA TRP A 47 1.13 -4.51 -0.18
C TRP A 47 -0.26 -4.10 0.35
N VAL A 48 -0.30 -3.26 1.38
CA VAL A 48 -1.52 -2.70 1.98
C VAL A 48 -1.35 -1.20 2.21
N ALA A 49 -2.29 -0.38 1.72
CA ALA A 49 -2.21 1.07 1.86
C ALA A 49 -2.46 1.50 3.31
N ASN A 50 -3.60 1.10 3.86
CA ASN A 50 -4.18 1.68 5.06
C ASN A 50 -4.21 0.71 6.23
N GLY A 51 -3.15 -0.09 6.41
CA GLY A 51 -3.04 -1.06 7.50
C GLY A 51 -3.21 -0.43 8.89
N LYS A 52 -2.71 0.81 9.09
CA LYS A 52 -2.85 1.58 10.34
C LYS A 52 -4.24 2.16 10.58
N ASN A 53 -5.00 2.45 9.52
CA ASN A 53 -6.26 3.18 9.61
C ASN A 53 -7.29 2.57 8.62
N PRO A 54 -7.91 1.44 8.97
CA PRO A 54 -8.93 0.81 8.15
C PRO A 54 -10.13 1.73 7.96
N VAL A 55 -10.78 1.64 6.79
CA VAL A 55 -12.09 2.26 6.61
C VAL A 55 -13.10 1.44 7.44
N PRO A 56 -13.87 2.05 8.36
CA PRO A 56 -14.79 1.35 9.28
C PRO A 56 -16.14 1.01 8.63
N ASP A 57 -16.16 0.88 7.31
CA ASP A 57 -17.35 0.81 6.46
C ASP A 57 -17.06 -0.04 5.21
N ARG A 58 -18.11 -0.57 4.59
CA ARG A 58 -18.16 -1.13 3.23
C ARG A 58 -18.13 -0.07 2.12
N THR A 59 -18.11 1.21 2.45
CA THR A 59 -17.77 2.28 1.51
C THR A 59 -16.26 2.43 1.38
N GLY A 60 -15.81 3.23 0.41
CA GLY A 60 -14.39 3.40 0.13
C GLY A 60 -14.13 3.71 -1.33
N VAL A 61 -13.39 4.79 -1.56
CA VAL A 61 -12.95 5.20 -2.88
C VAL A 61 -11.47 5.48 -2.83
N LEU A 62 -10.70 4.75 -3.64
CA LEU A 62 -9.33 5.09 -3.94
C LEU A 62 -9.34 5.99 -5.18
N SER A 63 -8.95 7.25 -4.98
CA SER A 63 -8.99 8.26 -6.03
C SER A 63 -7.68 9.02 -6.11
N VAL A 64 -7.48 9.65 -7.26
CA VAL A 64 -6.35 10.51 -7.56
C VAL A 64 -6.88 11.92 -7.77
N ALA A 65 -6.43 12.84 -6.92
CA ALA A 65 -6.77 14.26 -6.97
C ALA A 65 -5.55 15.09 -6.56
N ASP A 66 -5.29 16.17 -7.29
CA ASP A 66 -4.19 17.12 -7.01
C ASP A 66 -2.81 16.47 -6.89
N GLY A 67 -2.53 15.47 -7.74
CA GLY A 67 -1.27 14.73 -7.70
C GLY A 67 -1.15 13.79 -6.50
N THR A 68 -2.21 13.55 -5.73
CA THR A 68 -2.19 12.70 -4.53
C THR A 68 -3.11 11.50 -4.73
N LEU A 69 -2.64 10.30 -4.38
CA LEU A 69 -3.50 9.13 -4.25
C LEU A 69 -4.14 9.16 -2.86
N LYS A 70 -5.48 9.14 -2.79
CA LYS A 70 -6.26 9.30 -1.56
C LYS A 70 -7.26 8.17 -1.40
N LEU A 71 -7.36 7.65 -0.19
CA LEU A 71 -8.42 6.73 0.22
C LEU A 71 -9.38 7.46 1.16
N SER A 72 -10.63 7.58 0.75
CA SER A 72 -11.70 8.18 1.56
C SER A 72 -12.95 7.30 1.61
N ASP A 73 -13.80 7.51 2.62
CA ASP A 73 -15.18 7.00 2.61
C ASP A 73 -16.09 7.85 1.71
N ASP A 74 -17.39 7.54 1.69
CA ASP A 74 -18.42 8.26 0.93
C ASP A 74 -18.75 9.65 1.51
N LYS A 75 -18.44 9.88 2.78
CA LYS A 75 -18.55 11.17 3.48
C LYS A 75 -17.34 12.08 3.25
N GLY A 76 -16.28 11.56 2.63
CA GLY A 76 -15.04 12.29 2.35
C GLY A 76 -14.02 12.27 3.49
N ASN A 77 -14.22 11.45 4.53
CA ASN A 77 -13.21 11.25 5.57
C ASN A 77 -12.00 10.54 4.98
N LEU A 78 -10.79 11.07 5.23
CA LEU A 78 -9.53 10.56 4.70
C LEU A 78 -8.95 9.48 5.63
N TYR A 79 -8.66 8.31 5.08
CA TYR A 79 -8.08 7.19 5.82
C TYR A 79 -6.61 6.94 5.48
N TRP A 80 -6.20 7.27 4.26
CA TRP A 80 -4.82 7.15 3.81
C TRP A 80 -4.55 8.06 2.60
N SER A 81 -3.32 8.52 2.44
CA SER A 81 -2.89 9.23 1.24
C SER A 81 -1.41 9.05 0.94
N ALA A 82 -1.06 8.95 -0.34
CA ALA A 82 0.30 9.13 -0.83
C ALA A 82 0.46 10.54 -1.39
N GLN A 83 1.11 11.42 -0.61
CA GLN A 83 1.36 12.81 -0.97
C GLN A 83 2.78 12.93 -1.55
N PRO A 84 2.93 13.17 -2.87
CA PRO A 84 4.23 13.56 -3.39
C PRO A 84 4.61 14.94 -2.85
N GLY A 85 5.91 15.17 -2.65
CA GLY A 85 6.42 16.47 -2.19
C GLY A 85 6.11 17.65 -3.13
N VAL A 86 5.66 17.38 -4.36
CA VAL A 86 5.26 18.38 -5.34
C VAL A 86 3.88 18.03 -5.91
N LYS A 87 2.92 18.94 -5.74
CA LYS A 87 1.60 18.84 -6.38
C LYS A 87 1.74 19.09 -7.88
N ARG A 88 1.35 18.12 -8.70
CA ARG A 88 1.29 18.26 -10.16
C ARG A 88 -0.12 18.00 -10.68
N SER A 89 -0.47 18.74 -11.73
CA SER A 89 -1.75 18.58 -12.42
C SER A 89 -1.77 17.30 -13.25
N THR A 90 -2.95 16.68 -13.38
CA THR A 90 -3.21 15.49 -14.22
C THR A 90 -2.35 14.24 -13.91
N PRO A 91 -2.39 13.71 -12.68
CA PRO A 91 -1.70 12.47 -12.35
C PRO A 91 -2.34 11.23 -13.00
N MET A 92 -1.51 10.24 -13.29
CA MET A 92 -1.90 8.90 -13.75
C MET A 92 -1.49 7.87 -12.70
N VAL A 93 -2.33 6.86 -12.47
CA VAL A 93 -1.99 5.71 -11.63
C VAL A 93 -1.84 4.46 -12.49
N LYS A 94 -0.79 3.68 -12.22
CA LYS A 94 -0.49 2.43 -12.92
C LYS A 94 -0.07 1.36 -11.92
N LEU A 95 -0.61 0.15 -12.08
CA LEU A 95 -0.07 -1.05 -11.46
C LEU A 95 0.81 -1.77 -12.48
N SER A 96 2.07 -2.03 -12.11
CA SER A 96 3.04 -2.71 -12.99
C SER A 96 3.05 -4.23 -12.77
N ASP A 97 3.64 -4.96 -13.71
CA ASP A 97 3.78 -6.43 -13.64
C ASP A 97 4.82 -6.91 -12.62
N THR A 98 5.50 -5.99 -11.93
CA THR A 98 6.32 -6.30 -10.74
C THR A 98 5.54 -6.13 -9.44
N GLY A 99 4.31 -5.59 -9.48
CA GLY A 99 3.49 -5.28 -8.31
C GLY A 99 3.68 -3.86 -7.77
N ASN A 100 4.49 -3.02 -8.44
CA ASN A 100 4.68 -1.62 -8.06
C ASN A 100 3.46 -0.79 -8.50
N LEU A 101 2.82 -0.13 -7.54
CA LEU A 101 1.79 0.88 -7.76
C LEU A 101 2.45 2.24 -7.89
N ILE A 102 2.28 2.86 -9.04
CA ILE A 102 3.04 4.04 -9.44
C ILE A 102 2.07 5.18 -9.69
N LEU A 103 2.37 6.34 -9.10
CA LEU A 103 1.75 7.62 -9.41
C LEU A 103 2.70 8.42 -10.31
N LEU A 104 2.24 8.78 -11.50
CA LEU A 104 2.99 9.52 -12.52
C LEU A 104 2.32 10.87 -12.78
N ASP A 105 3.09 11.87 -13.20
CA ASP A 105 2.54 13.05 -13.86
C ASP A 105 2.33 12.83 -15.38
N ARG A 106 1.79 13.85 -16.07
CA ARG A 106 1.57 13.81 -17.53
C ARG A 106 2.85 13.58 -18.34
N SER A 107 4.00 13.97 -17.80
CA SER A 107 5.32 13.82 -18.41
C SER A 107 5.95 12.47 -18.06
N LYS A 108 5.20 11.57 -17.41
CA LYS A 108 5.65 10.26 -16.92
C LYS A 108 6.76 10.36 -15.86
N LEU A 109 6.84 11.48 -15.15
CA LEU A 109 7.70 11.58 -13.98
C LEU A 109 7.07 10.82 -12.81
N TYR A 110 7.87 10.02 -12.12
CA TYR A 110 7.49 9.36 -10.87
C TYR A 110 7.22 10.39 -9.78
N LEU A 111 5.98 10.41 -9.29
CA LEU A 111 5.56 11.23 -8.17
C LEU A 111 5.61 10.43 -6.86
N TRP A 112 5.22 9.15 -6.92
CA TRP A 112 5.20 8.25 -5.77
C TRP A 112 5.19 6.78 -6.24
N GLN A 113 5.75 5.88 -5.43
CA GLN A 113 5.80 4.44 -5.71
C GLN A 113 5.55 3.59 -4.46
N SER A 114 4.76 2.52 -4.56
CA SER A 114 4.56 1.61 -3.42
C SER A 114 5.83 0.87 -3.01
N PHE A 115 6.76 0.66 -3.95
CA PHE A 115 8.06 0.02 -3.66
C PHE A 115 8.96 0.84 -2.73
N GLU A 116 8.72 2.15 -2.60
CA GLU A 116 9.41 3.03 -1.65
C GLU A 116 8.71 3.08 -0.27
N HIS A 117 7.53 2.44 -0.17
CA HIS A 117 6.71 2.39 1.05
C HIS A 117 6.13 0.98 1.25
N PRO A 118 6.99 -0.03 1.50
CA PRO A 118 6.53 -1.39 1.60
C PRO A 118 5.75 -1.69 2.89
N THR A 119 5.06 -2.83 2.89
CA THR A 119 4.46 -3.40 4.10
C THR A 119 5.36 -4.47 4.66
N ASP A 120 4.99 -5.74 4.55
CA ASP A 120 5.64 -6.93 5.12
C ASP A 120 6.38 -7.76 4.06
N THR A 121 6.17 -7.46 2.77
CA THR A 121 6.67 -8.28 1.65
C THR A 121 7.69 -7.53 0.79
N PHE A 122 8.78 -8.21 0.43
CA PHE A 122 9.76 -7.73 -0.55
C PHE A 122 9.55 -8.42 -1.91
N LEU A 123 9.28 -7.63 -2.95
CA LEU A 123 9.02 -8.14 -4.30
C LEU A 123 10.22 -7.96 -5.24
N TYR A 124 10.21 -8.75 -6.32
CA TYR A 124 11.16 -8.56 -7.41
C TYR A 124 11.09 -7.13 -7.96
N GLY A 125 12.24 -6.47 -8.06
CA GLY A 125 12.37 -5.08 -8.52
C GLY A 125 12.38 -4.04 -7.39
N MET A 126 12.05 -4.42 -6.16
CA MET A 126 12.29 -3.57 -4.99
C MET A 126 13.79 -3.46 -4.72
N LYS A 127 14.20 -2.32 -4.14
CA LYS A 127 15.58 -2.05 -3.75
C LYS A 127 15.64 -1.86 -2.25
N MET A 128 16.42 -2.69 -1.58
CA MET A 128 16.69 -2.54 -0.16
C MET A 128 17.66 -1.39 0.03
N ASN A 129 17.37 -0.49 0.96
CA ASN A 129 18.25 0.60 1.38
C ASN A 129 18.00 0.90 2.88
N ALA A 130 18.69 1.91 3.43
CA ALA A 130 18.60 2.25 4.85
C ALA A 130 17.22 2.78 5.29
N ASP A 131 16.42 3.32 4.36
CA ASP A 131 15.09 3.88 4.64
C ASP A 131 13.97 2.84 4.48
N ILE A 132 14.28 1.67 3.93
CA ILE A 132 13.31 0.60 3.68
C ILE A 132 13.28 -0.36 4.86
N LEU A 133 12.11 -0.46 5.48
CA LEU A 133 11.78 -1.44 6.50
C LEU A 133 10.53 -2.21 6.08
N LEU A 134 10.61 -3.54 6.07
CA LEU A 134 9.43 -4.39 6.00
C LEU A 134 8.90 -4.55 7.42
N THR A 135 7.62 -4.29 7.66
CA THR A 135 6.99 -4.46 8.97
C THR A 135 6.00 -5.60 8.92
N SER A 136 6.13 -6.57 9.83
CA SER A 136 5.21 -7.69 9.94
C SER A 136 3.78 -7.19 10.15
N TRP A 137 2.80 -8.02 9.81
CA TRP A 137 1.44 -7.79 10.25
C TRP A 137 1.29 -8.10 11.73
N HIS A 138 0.25 -7.54 12.35
CA HIS A 138 -0.08 -7.80 13.74
C HIS A 138 -0.56 -9.25 13.93
N SER A 139 -1.36 -9.75 12.98
CA SER A 139 -1.77 -11.16 12.91
C SER A 139 -2.14 -11.55 11.47
N GLU A 140 -2.50 -12.81 11.24
CA GLU A 140 -2.90 -13.31 9.91
C GLU A 140 -4.09 -12.52 9.33
N ASP A 141 -5.02 -12.08 10.18
CA ASP A 141 -6.24 -11.36 9.78
C ASP A 141 -6.17 -9.84 10.05
N ASP A 142 -5.10 -9.33 10.67
CA ASP A 142 -4.93 -7.91 10.98
C ASP A 142 -3.66 -7.34 10.32
N PRO A 143 -3.79 -6.62 9.19
CA PRO A 143 -2.67 -6.03 8.47
C PRO A 143 -2.14 -4.74 9.11
N SER A 144 -2.57 -4.38 10.32
CA SER A 144 -1.91 -3.33 11.09
C SER A 144 -0.46 -3.72 11.40
N PRO A 145 0.45 -2.73 11.58
CA PRO A 145 1.84 -3.01 11.90
C PRO A 145 1.98 -3.89 13.15
N GLY A 146 2.73 -4.98 13.01
CA GLY A 146 3.08 -5.90 14.08
C GLY A 146 4.40 -5.55 14.76
N ASN A 147 4.93 -6.52 15.49
CA ASN A 147 6.05 -6.31 16.39
C ASN A 147 7.42 -6.51 15.73
N PHE A 148 7.51 -6.94 14.48
CA PHE A 148 8.79 -7.25 13.83
C PHE A 148 9.01 -6.40 12.59
N THR A 149 10.24 -5.95 12.41
CA THR A 149 10.70 -5.27 11.20
C THR A 149 11.88 -6.02 10.60
N PHE A 150 12.00 -6.03 9.28
CA PHE A 150 13.16 -6.49 8.54
C PHE A 150 13.76 -5.32 7.77
N GLY A 151 15.03 -5.04 8.03
CA GLY A 151 15.72 -3.81 7.66
C GLY A 151 17.20 -4.02 7.39
N LEU A 152 17.90 -2.92 7.09
CA LEU A 152 19.35 -2.88 7.16
C LEU A 152 19.77 -2.21 8.47
N ASP A 153 20.76 -2.77 9.16
CA ASP A 153 21.40 -2.11 10.30
C ASP A 153 22.34 -0.97 9.85
N SER A 154 22.96 -0.28 10.81
CA SER A 154 23.92 0.80 10.52
C SER A 154 25.17 0.36 9.75
N GLN A 155 25.42 -0.95 9.66
CA GLN A 155 26.51 -1.55 8.88
C GLN A 155 26.01 -2.11 7.54
N SER A 156 24.78 -1.76 7.12
CA SER A 156 24.13 -2.25 5.89
C SER A 156 23.92 -3.77 5.86
N ARG A 157 23.79 -4.42 7.02
CA ARG A 157 23.52 -5.86 7.11
C ARG A 157 22.02 -6.10 7.31
N PRO A 158 21.42 -7.09 6.62
CA PRO A 158 20.03 -7.46 6.84
C PRO A 158 19.79 -7.96 8.26
N VAL A 159 18.77 -7.43 8.93
CA VAL A 159 18.44 -7.75 10.32
C VAL A 159 16.93 -7.76 10.53
N VAL A 160 16.47 -8.64 11.41
CA VAL A 160 15.12 -8.59 11.98
C VAL A 160 15.19 -7.94 13.37
N MET A 161 14.35 -6.95 13.63
CA MET A 161 14.33 -6.17 14.88
C MET A 161 12.91 -6.11 15.43
N GLU A 162 12.76 -6.04 16.75
CA GLU A 162 11.48 -5.67 17.33
C GLU A 162 11.16 -4.20 17.02
N ALA A 163 9.93 -3.93 16.55
CA ALA A 163 9.50 -2.62 16.10
C ALA A 163 9.59 -1.54 17.20
N HIS A 164 9.35 -1.91 18.46
CA HIS A 164 9.41 -1.01 19.63
C HIS A 164 10.82 -0.49 19.95
N LEU A 165 11.87 -1.08 19.36
CA LEU A 165 13.25 -0.62 19.55
C LEU A 165 13.66 0.51 18.60
N LEU A 166 12.79 0.89 17.65
CA LEU A 166 13.02 1.97 16.69
C LEU A 166 12.44 3.32 17.13
N GLU A 167 11.57 3.36 18.15
CA GLU A 167 10.99 4.60 18.71
C GLU A 167 11.88 5.28 19.78
N ILE A 168 13.06 4.71 20.09
CA ILE A 168 13.98 5.18 21.16
C ILE A 168 15.31 5.71 20.59
N LYS A 169 15.31 6.31 19.39
CA LYS A 169 16.48 7.03 18.86
C LYS A 169 16.12 8.41 18.36
#